data_AF-W2R849-F1
#
_entry.id   AF-W2R849-F1
#
_cell.length_a   1.000
_cell.length_b   1.000
_cell.length_c   1.000
_cell.angle_alpha   90.00
_cell.angle_beta   90.00
_cell.angle_gamma   90.00
#
_symmetry.space_group_name_H-M   'P 1'
#
loop_
_entity.id
_entity.type
_entity.pdbx_description
1 polymer ?
#
loop_
_entity_poly.entity_id
_entity_poly.type
_entity_poly.pdbx_seq_one_letter_code
_entity_poly.pdbx_strand_id
1 'polypeptide(L)'
;MAFAELTKPTTGNGTHARRKAIPANTRVAVAVFLATRSKEGHLRYGTVSLAVKVFYISRAAIEQIWALRNEPSSLVLPRKAYPRRSTRLSQRYTAI
;
A
#
# COMPACT_ATOMS: atom_id res chain seq x y z
N MET A 1 0.83 15.92 -24.26
CA MET A 1 0.10 15.72 -22.99
C MET A 1 -0.87 14.56 -23.21
N ALA A 2 -0.49 13.32 -22.86
CA ALA A 2 -1.32 12.14 -23.09
C ALA A 2 -1.72 11.53 -21.74
N PHE A 3 -3.01 11.56 -21.44
CA PHE A 3 -3.65 10.82 -20.36
C PHE A 3 -4.43 9.66 -20.98
N ALA A 4 -4.01 8.43 -20.73
CA ALA A 4 -4.86 7.25 -20.51
C ALA A 4 -4.05 5.97 -20.76
N GLU A 5 -3.95 5.12 -19.73
CA GLU A 5 -4.46 3.75 -19.80
C GLU A 5 -4.53 3.21 -18.36
N LEU A 6 -5.65 3.50 -17.69
CA LEU A 6 -5.98 2.91 -16.40
C LEU A 6 -6.48 1.48 -16.67
N THR A 7 -5.54 0.54 -16.74
CA THR A 7 -5.86 -0.89 -16.84
C THR A 7 -6.63 -1.32 -15.59
N LYS A 8 -7.86 -1.78 -15.80
CA LYS A 8 -8.78 -2.25 -14.77
C LYS A 8 -8.14 -3.41 -14.00
N PRO A 9 -8.17 -3.45 -12.65
CA PRO A 9 -7.69 -4.62 -11.93
C PRO A 9 -8.68 -5.77 -12.09
N THR A 10 -8.25 -6.81 -12.81
CA THR A 10 -8.90 -8.11 -12.92
C THR A 10 -9.27 -8.65 -11.54
N THR A 11 -10.56 -8.93 -11.33
CA THR A 11 -11.07 -9.63 -10.15
C THR A 11 -10.57 -11.07 -10.21
N GLY A 12 -9.62 -11.41 -9.34
CA GLY A 12 -9.12 -12.76 -9.13
C GLY A 12 -9.60 -13.27 -7.78
N ASN A 13 -10.33 -14.38 -7.81
CA ASN A 13 -10.99 -15.04 -6.69
C ASN A 13 -10.03 -15.43 -5.56
N GLY A 14 -10.57 -15.48 -4.34
CA GLY A 14 -9.82 -15.48 -3.10
C GLY A 14 -8.86 -16.64 -2.89
N THR A 15 -7.59 -16.32 -2.68
CA THR A 15 -6.68 -16.99 -1.72
C THR A 15 -5.47 -16.07 -1.57
N HIS A 16 -5.20 -15.56 -0.35
CA HIS A 16 -4.09 -14.66 0.00
C HIS A 16 -3.61 -13.76 -1.15
N ALA A 17 -4.34 -12.69 -1.45
CA ALA A 17 -3.89 -11.66 -2.39
C ALA A 17 -2.47 -11.24 -1.99
N ARG A 18 -1.48 -11.74 -2.73
CA ARG A 18 -0.08 -11.31 -2.70
C ARG A 18 -0.16 -9.79 -2.65
N ARG A 19 0.13 -9.17 -1.49
CA ARG A 19 -0.05 -7.72 -1.28
C ARG A 19 0.74 -7.03 -2.40
N LYS A 20 0.07 -6.69 -3.50
CA LYS A 20 0.71 -6.05 -4.64
C LYS A 20 1.26 -4.75 -4.10
N ALA A 21 2.56 -4.54 -4.27
CA ALA A 21 3.19 -3.34 -3.77
C ALA A 21 2.47 -2.13 -4.40
N ILE A 22 2.06 -1.18 -3.56
CA ILE A 22 1.39 0.03 -4.04
C ILE A 22 2.43 0.83 -4.84
N PRO A 23 2.14 1.21 -6.10
CA PRO A 23 3.07 1.99 -6.91
C PRO A 23 3.51 3.27 -6.19
N ALA A 24 4.76 3.69 -6.40
CA ALA A 24 5.29 4.93 -5.82
C ALA A 24 4.41 6.14 -6.16
N ASN A 25 4.00 6.26 -7.43
CA ASN A 25 3.13 7.35 -7.90
C ASN A 25 1.81 7.42 -7.11
N THR A 26 1.21 6.26 -6.84
CA THR A 26 -0.04 6.21 -6.06
C THR A 26 0.19 6.59 -4.59
N ARG A 27 1.31 6.19 -3.99
CA ARG A 27 1.67 6.60 -2.61
C ARG A 27 1.85 8.10 -2.49
N VAL A 28 2.55 8.71 -3.45
CA VAL A 28 2.76 10.16 -3.51
C VAL A 28 1.42 10.88 -3.72
N ALA A 29 0.59 10.42 -4.65
CA ALA A 29 -0.73 11.01 -4.89
C ALA A 29 -1.62 10.97 -3.64
N VAL A 30 -1.63 9.85 -2.90
CA VAL A 30 -2.35 9.74 -1.62
C VAL A 30 -1.79 10.71 -0.59
N ALA A 31 -0.47 10.81 -0.44
CA ALA A 31 0.15 11.72 0.51
C ALA A 31 -0.20 13.19 0.22
N VAL A 32 -0.14 13.61 -1.05
CA VAL A 32 -0.54 14.97 -1.47
C VAL A 32 -2.03 15.20 -1.25
N PHE A 33 -2.88 14.23 -1.62
CA PHE A 33 -4.32 14.32 -1.39
C PHE A 33 -4.66 14.51 0.10
N LEU A 34 -4.00 13.76 0.98
CA LEU A 34 -4.17 13.90 2.41
C LEU A 34 -3.61 15.22 2.94
N ALA A 35 -2.45 15.67 2.44
CA ALA A 35 -1.84 16.93 2.82
C ALA A 35 -2.71 18.14 2.49
N THR A 36 -3.32 18.15 1.29
CA THR A 36 -4.24 19.23 0.89
C THR A 36 -5.55 19.27 1.70
N ARG A 37 -5.93 18.14 2.32
CA ARG A 37 -7.12 18.00 3.17
C ARG A 37 -6.79 18.02 4.67
N SER A 38 -5.53 18.25 5.01
CA SER A 38 -5.03 18.40 6.38
C SER A 38 -5.02 19.88 6.78
N LYS A 39 -5.31 20.17 8.04
CA LYS A 39 -5.08 21.47 8.67
C LYS A 39 -4.20 21.25 9.90
N GLU A 40 -3.11 22.00 10.02
CA GLU A 40 -2.16 21.89 11.15
C GLU A 40 -1.59 20.46 11.35
N GLY A 41 -1.49 19.67 10.29
CA GLY A 41 -1.03 18.28 10.36
C GLY A 41 -2.10 17.27 10.80
N HIS A 42 -3.33 17.74 11.05
CA HIS A 42 -4.49 16.91 11.36
C HIS A 42 -5.38 16.72 10.13
N LEU A 43 -5.69 15.45 9.84
CA LEU A 43 -6.64 15.12 8.78
C LEU A 43 -8.05 15.48 9.22
N ARG A 44 -8.79 16.17 8.35
CA ARG A 44 -10.22 16.42 8.57
C ARG A 44 -10.99 15.10 8.66
N TYR A 45 -12.07 15.10 9.43
CA TYR A 45 -12.95 13.94 9.56
C TYR A 45 -13.41 13.42 8.19
N GLY A 46 -13.44 12.09 8.02
CA GLY A 46 -13.86 11.45 6.78
C GLY A 46 -12.85 11.47 5.62
N THR A 47 -11.72 12.18 5.75
CA THR A 47 -10.70 12.26 4.68
C THR A 47 -10.13 10.89 4.34
N VAL A 48 -9.84 10.07 5.34
CA VAL A 48 -9.34 8.70 5.15
C VAL A 48 -10.37 7.83 4.43
N SER A 49 -11.64 7.90 4.84
CA SER A 49 -12.73 7.16 4.19
C SER A 49 -12.93 7.58 2.73
N LEU A 50 -12.74 8.86 2.42
CA LEU A 50 -12.78 9.35 1.06
C LEU A 50 -11.58 8.86 0.25
N ALA A 51 -10.36 8.87 0.81
CA ALA A 51 -9.17 8.36 0.15
C ALA A 51 -9.28 6.86 -0.16
N VAL A 52 -9.91 6.06 0.71
CA VAL A 52 -10.23 4.66 0.41
C VAL A 52 -11.07 4.54 -0.86
N LYS A 53 -12.10 5.38 -1.02
CA LYS A 53 -12.99 5.37 -2.19
C LYS A 53 -12.30 5.88 -3.47
N VAL A 54 -11.46 6.91 -3.37
CA VAL A 54 -10.79 7.52 -4.52
C VAL A 54 -9.67 6.64 -5.05
N PHE A 55 -8.83 6.09 -4.15
CA PHE A 55 -7.62 5.37 -4.54
C PHE A 55 -7.80 3.84 -4.55
N TYR A 56 -8.94 3.33 -4.05
CA TYR A 56 -9.22 1.89 -3.93
C TYR A 56 -8.15 1.13 -3.14
N ILE A 57 -7.62 1.77 -2.10
CA ILE A 57 -6.58 1.21 -1.21
C ILE A 57 -7.16 1.00 0.18
N SER A 58 -6.66 -0.03 0.88
CA SER A 58 -7.04 -0.28 2.28
C SER A 58 -6.73 0.91 3.19
N ARG A 59 -7.61 1.16 4.16
CA ARG A 59 -7.40 2.18 5.20
C ARG A 59 -6.02 2.09 5.87
N ALA A 60 -5.59 0.89 6.25
CA ALA A 60 -4.30 0.68 6.90
C ALA A 60 -3.09 1.14 6.06
N ALA A 61 -3.14 0.96 4.75
CA ALA A 61 -2.07 1.42 3.86
C ALA A 61 -2.08 2.95 3.71
N ILE A 62 -3.25 3.59 3.71
CA ILE A 62 -3.38 5.05 3.69
C ILE A 62 -2.80 5.66 4.97
N GLU A 63 -3.09 5.07 6.13
CA GLU A 63 -2.51 5.49 7.42
C GLU A 63 -0.98 5.30 7.45
N GLN A 64 -0.46 4.20 6.90
CA GLN A 64 0.98 4.00 6.75
C GLN A 64 1.64 5.04 5.85
N ILE A 65 1.00 5.40 4.72
CA ILE A 65 1.48 6.46 3.82
C ILE A 65 1.50 7.79 4.56
N TRP A 66 0.45 8.11 5.32
CA TRP A 66 0.36 9.35 6.10
C TRP A 66 1.40 9.43 7.23
N ALA A 67 1.71 8.31 7.86
CA ALA A 67 2.76 8.23 8.87
C ALA A 67 4.15 8.58 8.28
N LEU A 68 4.38 8.23 7.01
CA LEU A 68 5.63 8.49 6.29
C LEU A 68 5.70 9.87 5.62
N ARG A 69 4.73 10.77 5.87
CA ARG A 69 4.62 12.07 5.17
C ARG A 69 5.85 12.98 5.31
N ASN A 70 6.60 12.86 6.42
CA ASN A 70 7.78 13.68 6.69
C ASN A 70 9.04 13.14 6.00
N GLU A 71 8.97 11.92 5.44
CA GLU A 71 10.09 11.20 4.83
C GLU A 71 9.79 10.92 3.36
N PRO A 72 10.02 11.91 2.45
CA PRO A 72 9.63 11.80 1.05
C PRO A 72 10.30 10.61 0.34
N SER A 73 11.54 10.27 0.72
CA SER A 73 12.26 9.10 0.21
C SER A 73 11.50 7.79 0.45
N SER A 74 10.80 7.68 1.59
CA SER A 74 10.04 6.47 1.96
C SER A 74 8.76 6.28 1.14
N LEU A 75 8.24 7.36 0.54
CA LEU A 75 7.07 7.30 -0.35
C LEU A 75 7.44 6.77 -1.74
N VAL A 76 8.67 7.04 -2.19
CA VAL A 76 9.16 6.67 -3.52
C VAL A 76 9.79 5.28 -3.51
N LEU A 77 10.54 4.95 -2.46
CA LEU A 77 11.28 3.68 -2.39
C LEU A 77 10.34 2.47 -2.44
N PRO A 78 10.65 1.43 -3.23
CA PRO A 78 9.92 0.17 -3.19
C PRO A 78 9.95 -0.39 -1.76
N ARG A 79 8.81 -0.87 -1.27
CA ARG A 79 8.78 -1.53 0.03
C ARG A 79 9.70 -2.75 -0.05
N LYS A 80 10.70 -2.81 0.83
CA LYS A 80 11.67 -3.93 0.86
C LYS A 80 10.89 -5.24 0.93
N ALA A 81 11.18 -6.15 0.01
CA ALA A 81 10.53 -7.44 -0.02
C ALA A 81 10.71 -8.10 1.34
N TYR A 82 9.61 -8.60 1.92
CA TYR A 82 9.70 -9.37 3.15
C TYR A 82 10.63 -10.56 2.87
N PRO A 83 11.64 -10.81 3.73
CA PRO A 83 12.44 -12.00 3.59
C PRO A 83 11.49 -13.20 3.57
N ARG A 84 11.61 -14.05 2.54
CA ARG A 84 10.83 -15.28 2.48
C ARG A 84 11.15 -16.06 3.75
N ARG A 85 10.14 -16.24 4.62
CA ARG A 85 10.25 -17.12 5.78
C ARG A 85 10.62 -18.48 5.21
N SER A 86 11.78 -19.02 5.57
CA SER A 86 12.12 -20.39 5.17
C SER A 86 11.04 -21.29 5.74
N THR A 87 10.33 -22.00 4.87
CA THR A 87 9.47 -23.10 5.27
C THR A 87 10.41 -24.09 5.95
N ARG A 88 10.37 -24.20 7.28
CA ARG A 88 11.04 -25.29 7.98
C ARG A 88 10.32 -26.56 7.55
N LEU A 89 10.81 -27.19 6.49
CA LEU A 89 10.52 -28.58 6.20
C LEU A 89 10.90 -29.34 7.45
N SER A 90 9.89 -29.92 8.10
CA SER A 90 10.05 -30.71 9.30
C SER A 90 10.96 -31.88 8.96
N GLN A 91 12.19 -31.85 9.48
CA GLN A 91 13.05 -33.02 9.56
C GLN A 91 12.33 -34.04 10.45
N ARG A 92 11.60 -34.98 9.84
CA ARG A 92 10.99 -36.07 10.59
C ARG A 92 11.02 -37.38 9.79
N TYR A 93 11.84 -38.28 10.36
CA TYR A 93 11.88 -39.74 10.23
C TYR A 93 12.52 -40.36 8.98
N THR A 94 13.82 -40.63 9.09
CA THR A 94 14.40 -41.88 8.57
C THR A 94 14.91 -42.66 9.78
N ALA A 95 14.14 -43.66 10.21
CA ALA A 95 14.63 -44.77 11.01
C ALA A 95 14.62 -45.98 10.08
N ILE A 96 15.79 -46.49 9.74
CA ILE A 96 16.04 -47.88 9.31
C ILE A 96 17.37 -48.27 9.93
#